data_AF-A0A7R9C0V3-F1
#
_entry.id   AF-A0A7R9C0V3-F1
#
_cell.length_a   1.000
_cell.length_b   1.000
_cell.length_c   1.000
_cell.angle_alpha   90.00
_cell.angle_beta   90.00
_cell.angle_gamma   90.00
#
_symmetry.space_group_name_H-M   'P 1'
#
loop_
_entity.id
_entity.type
_entity.pdbx_description
1 polymer ?
#
loop_
_entity_poly.entity_id
_entity_poly.type
_entity_poly.pdbx_seq_one_letter_code
_entity_poly.pdbx_strand_id
1 'polypeptide(L)'
;SGQIEFNEFVLLASKFMSEEDSGVMEQELREAFRLYDKEGNGYITTKTLREILRELDDKLTNEELDEMIAEIDTDGSGTVDFDGKFVKICV
;
A
#
# COMPACT_ATOMS: atom_id res chain seq x y z
N SER A 1 20.43 7.70 -32.11
CA SER A 1 19.30 8.64 -31.96
C SER A 1 18.42 8.13 -30.84
N GLY A 2 18.32 8.83 -29.71
CA GLY A 2 17.52 8.40 -28.55
C GLY A 2 16.02 8.64 -28.74
N GLN A 3 15.46 8.12 -29.83
CA GLN A 3 14.05 8.25 -30.16
C GLN A 3 13.40 6.88 -30.00
N ILE A 4 12.45 6.76 -29.08
CA ILE A 4 11.60 5.58 -28.89
C ILE A 4 10.45 5.63 -29.88
N GLU A 5 10.15 4.49 -30.51
CA GLU A 5 9.01 4.39 -31.43
C GLU A 5 7.69 4.50 -30.68
N PHE A 6 6.65 4.99 -31.36
CA PHE A 6 5.33 5.20 -30.74
C PHE A 6 4.75 3.93 -30.12
N ASN A 7 4.98 2.75 -30.72
CA ASN A 7 4.57 1.47 -30.14
C ASN A 7 5.33 1.14 -28.84
N GLU A 8 6.60 1.51 -28.77
CA GLU A 8 7.43 1.34 -27.58
C GLU A 8 7.01 2.33 -26.47
N PHE A 9 6.63 3.55 -26.86
CA PHE A 9 6.03 4.55 -25.96
C PHE A 9 4.70 4.07 -25.37
N VAL A 10 3.82 3.46 -26.17
CA VAL A 10 2.53 2.92 -25.69
C VAL A 10 2.75 1.75 -24.74
N LEU A 11 3.71 0.88 -25.01
CA LEU A 11 4.10 -0.23 -24.11
C LEU A 11 4.69 0.27 -22.79
N LEU A 12 5.52 1.31 -22.82
CA LEU A 12 6.01 1.95 -21.60
C LEU A 12 4.86 2.63 -20.85
N ALA A 13 4.06 3.48 -21.50
CA ALA A 13 2.94 4.16 -20.85
C ALA A 13 1.93 3.20 -20.20
N SER A 14 1.59 2.09 -20.87
CA SER A 14 0.69 1.07 -20.33
C SER A 14 1.29 0.25 -19.19
N LYS A 15 2.62 0.05 -19.19
CA LYS A 15 3.33 -0.61 -18.09
C LYS A 15 3.45 0.29 -16.85
N PHE A 16 3.67 1.59 -17.08
CA PHE A 16 3.77 2.59 -16.01
C PHE A 16 2.39 2.93 -15.41
N MET A 17 1.31 2.91 -16.18
CA MET A 17 -0.05 3.22 -15.72
C MET A 17 -0.73 2.11 -14.88
N SER A 18 -0.05 1.03 -14.50
CA SER A 18 -0.66 -0.03 -13.67
C SER A 18 0.26 -0.67 -12.63
N GLU A 19 1.58 -0.63 -12.80
CA GLU A 19 2.53 -1.13 -11.79
C GLU A 19 3.13 -0.02 -10.92
N GLU A 20 3.21 1.22 -11.41
CA GLU A 20 3.83 2.34 -10.68
C GLU A 20 2.99 2.81 -9.49
N ASP A 21 1.66 2.87 -9.62
CA ASP A 21 0.75 3.22 -8.51
C ASP A 21 0.84 2.24 -7.34
N SER A 22 0.94 0.93 -7.62
CA SER A 22 1.01 -0.08 -6.56
C SER A 22 2.36 -0.05 -5.83
N GLY A 23 3.46 0.15 -6.55
CA GLY A 23 4.80 0.26 -5.96
C GLY A 23 4.99 1.54 -5.16
N VAL A 24 4.45 2.66 -5.65
CA VAL A 24 4.49 3.95 -4.94
C VAL A 24 3.62 3.90 -3.68
N MET A 25 2.41 3.36 -3.77
CA MET A 25 1.53 3.20 -2.60
C MET A 25 2.14 2.25 -1.54
N GLU A 26 2.79 1.16 -1.95
CA GLU A 26 3.54 0.28 -1.03
C GLU A 26 4.67 1.05 -0.34
N GLN A 27 5.42 1.86 -1.09
CA GLN A 27 6.52 2.64 -0.56
C GLN A 27 6.03 3.71 0.44
N GLU A 28 4.97 4.44 0.12
CA GLU A 28 4.37 5.42 1.03
C GLU A 28 3.78 4.77 2.28
N LEU A 29 3.09 3.63 2.13
CA LEU A 29 2.63 2.83 3.26
C LEU A 29 3.78 2.39 4.16
N ARG A 30 4.92 1.99 3.56
CA ARG A 30 6.10 1.57 4.32
C ARG A 30 6.79 2.72 5.04
N GLU A 31 6.85 3.89 4.44
CA GLU A 31 7.38 5.09 5.08
C GLU A 31 6.48 5.58 6.21
N ALA A 32 5.16 5.61 5.99
CA ALA A 32 4.18 5.88 7.03
C ALA A 32 4.29 4.86 8.17
N PHE A 33 4.36 3.57 7.86
CA PHE A 33 4.53 2.52 8.86
C PHE A 33 5.76 2.75 9.74
N ARG A 34 6.92 3.08 9.16
CA ARG A 34 8.14 3.40 9.93
C ARG A 34 8.00 4.65 10.79
N LEU A 35 7.22 5.63 10.34
CA LEU A 35 6.96 6.85 11.11
C LEU A 35 6.08 6.56 12.34
N TYR A 36 5.16 5.60 12.21
CA TYR A 36 4.20 5.22 13.23
C TYR A 36 4.73 4.13 14.18
N ASP A 37 5.53 3.17 13.71
CA ASP A 37 6.24 2.17 14.53
C ASP A 37 7.49 2.78 15.20
N LYS A 38 7.27 3.77 16.07
CA LYS A 38 8.35 4.46 16.81
C LYS A 38 9.12 3.54 17.76
N GLU A 39 8.48 2.45 18.17
CA GLU A 39 9.04 1.48 19.11
C GLU A 39 9.84 0.37 18.39
N GLY A 40 9.72 0.26 17.06
CA GLY A 40 10.41 -0.75 16.27
C GLY A 40 9.90 -2.16 16.55
N ASN A 41 8.61 -2.28 16.87
CA ASN A 41 7.97 -3.54 17.22
C ASN A 41 7.78 -4.44 15.99
N GLY A 42 7.82 -3.88 14.78
CA GLY A 42 7.59 -4.62 13.53
C GLY A 42 6.11 -4.83 13.19
N TYR A 43 5.22 -4.33 14.03
CA TYR A 43 3.76 -4.35 13.85
C TYR A 43 3.13 -3.03 14.30
N ILE A 44 1.98 -2.70 13.72
CA ILE A 44 1.11 -1.60 14.18
C ILE A 44 -0.27 -2.13 14.50
N THR A 45 -1.04 -1.40 15.31
CA THR A 45 -2.44 -1.76 15.56
C THR A 45 -3.33 -1.43 14.36
N THR A 46 -4.44 -2.14 14.18
CA THR A 46 -5.45 -1.84 13.14
C THR A 46 -5.96 -0.41 13.23
N LYS A 47 -6.03 0.15 14.44
CA LYS A 47 -6.37 1.55 14.67
C LYS A 47 -5.33 2.50 14.06
N THR A 48 -4.05 2.20 14.20
CA THR A 48 -2.96 2.99 13.61
C THR A 48 -2.97 2.87 12.08
N LEU A 49 -3.22 1.67 11.56
CA LEU A 49 -3.36 1.45 10.12
C LEU A 49 -4.50 2.30 9.52
N ARG A 50 -5.64 2.41 10.23
CA ARG A 50 -6.77 3.28 9.84
C ARG A 50 -6.36 4.74 9.71
N GLU A 51 -5.56 5.23 10.66
CA GLU A 51 -5.08 6.62 10.63
C GLU A 51 -4.15 6.85 9.44
N ILE A 52 -3.22 5.91 9.18
CA ILE A 52 -2.32 5.95 8.03
C ILE A 52 -3.09 5.99 6.71
N LEU A 53 -4.03 5.06 6.50
CA LEU A 53 -4.81 4.99 5.26
C LEU A 53 -5.59 6.27 5.00
N ARG A 54 -6.09 6.92 6.06
CA ARG A 54 -6.82 8.18 5.95
C ARG A 54 -5.93 9.39 5.72
N GLU A 55 -4.67 9.34 6.16
CA GLU A 55 -3.68 10.36 5.82
C GLU A 55 -3.17 10.21 4.37
N LEU A 56 -3.09 8.98 3.86
CA LEU A 56 -2.71 8.70 2.49
C LEU A 56 -3.83 9.08 1.50
N ASP A 57 -5.08 8.76 1.82
CA ASP A 57 -6.23 9.16 1.01
C ASP A 57 -7.43 9.58 1.89
N ASP A 58 -7.68 10.88 1.93
CA ASP A 58 -8.75 11.46 2.77
C ASP A 58 -10.16 11.18 2.24
N LYS A 59 -10.28 10.65 1.01
CA LYS A 59 -11.56 10.36 0.36
C LYS A 59 -12.09 8.99 0.72
N LEU A 60 -11.23 8.10 1.25
CA LEU A 60 -11.65 6.79 1.74
C LEU A 60 -12.67 6.94 2.86
N THR A 61 -13.80 6.27 2.68
CA THR A 61 -14.87 6.25 3.68
C THR A 61 -14.51 5.34 4.85
N ASN A 62 -15.18 5.53 5.98
CA ASN A 62 -14.98 4.65 7.13
C ASN A 62 -15.30 3.19 6.81
N GLU A 63 -16.25 2.94 5.91
CA GLU A 63 -16.63 1.60 5.47
C GLU A 63 -15.52 0.96 4.64
N GLU A 64 -14.96 1.67 3.65
CA GLU A 64 -13.83 1.18 2.85
C GLU A 64 -12.58 0.93 3.71
N LEU A 65 -12.30 1.79 4.69
CA LEU A 65 -11.20 1.59 5.64
C LEU A 65 -11.42 0.32 6.48
N ASP A 66 -12.63 0.10 6.99
CA ASP A 66 -12.96 -1.10 7.76
C ASP A 66 -12.90 -2.37 6.89
N GLU A 67 -13.30 -2.31 5.61
CA GLU A 67 -13.13 -3.42 4.66
C GLU A 67 -11.65 -3.72 4.40
N MET A 68 -10.83 -2.70 4.11
CA MET A 68 -9.38 -2.87 3.92
C MET A 68 -8.70 -3.46 5.16
N ILE A 69 -9.06 -2.98 6.34
CA ILE A 69 -8.52 -3.51 7.60
C ILE A 69 -8.95 -4.96 7.80
N ALA A 70 -10.19 -5.32 7.50
CA ALA A 70 -10.69 -6.70 7.61
C ALA A 70 -10.03 -7.65 6.60
N GLU A 71 -9.66 -7.16 5.41
CA GLU A 71 -8.89 -7.95 4.44
C GLU A 71 -7.43 -8.17 4.86
N ILE A 72 -6.86 -7.25 5.65
CA ILE A 72 -5.48 -7.34 6.14
C ILE A 72 -5.41 -8.16 7.44
N ASP A 73 -6.26 -7.86 8.42
CA ASP A 73 -6.35 -8.53 9.72
C ASP A 73 -7.27 -9.77 9.67
N THR A 74 -6.93 -10.71 8.78
CA THR A 74 -7.72 -11.94 8.57
C THR A 74 -7.72 -12.88 9.78
N ASP A 75 -6.71 -12.79 10.64
CA ASP A 75 -6.60 -13.60 11.85
C ASP A 75 -7.23 -12.92 13.08
N GLY A 76 -7.65 -11.65 12.96
CA GLY A 76 -8.29 -10.89 14.02
C GLY A 76 -7.35 -10.62 15.19
N SER A 77 -6.04 -10.50 14.93
CA SER A 77 -5.05 -10.14 15.95
C SER A 77 -5.25 -8.72 16.44
N GLY A 78 -5.89 -7.85 15.64
CA GLY A 78 -5.96 -6.42 15.88
C GLY A 78 -4.63 -5.72 15.63
N THR A 79 -3.67 -6.42 15.01
CA THR A 79 -2.33 -5.93 14.67
C THR A 79 -1.96 -6.34 13.26
N VAL A 80 -1.13 -5.53 12.60
CA VAL A 80 -0.65 -5.79 11.25
C VAL A 80 0.88 -5.79 11.28
N ASP A 81 1.45 -6.97 11.05
CA ASP A 81 2.89 -7.18 10.92
C ASP A 81 3.33 -6.88 9.48
N PHE A 82 4.29 -5.95 9.33
CA PHE A 82 4.87 -5.63 8.02
C PHE A 82 6.14 -6.44 7.71
N ASP A 83 6.64 -7.22 8.68
CA ASP A 83 7.95 -7.89 8.60
C ASP A 83 7.94 -9.21 7.79
N GLY A 84 6.76 -9.76 7.48
CA GLY A 84 6.66 -11.17 7.15
C GLY A 84 6.44 -11.54 5.69
N LYS A 85 5.40 -11.02 5.06
CA LYS A 85 4.93 -11.55 3.78
C LYS A 85 4.27 -10.45 2.97
N PHE A 86 4.99 -10.06 1.92
CA PHE A 86 4.47 -9.68 0.61
C PHE A 86 2.94 -9.67 0.59
N VAL A 87 2.37 -8.48 0.49
CA VAL A 87 0.99 -8.26 0.00
C VAL A 87 0.94 -8.92 -1.37
N LYS A 88 0.62 -10.21 -1.37
CA LYS A 88 0.60 -11.00 -2.58
C LYS A 88 -0.77 -10.77 -3.17
N ILE A 89 -0.89 -9.71 -3.96
CA ILE A 89 -1.98 -9.57 -4.91
C ILE A 89 -1.80 -10.73 -5.90
N CYS A 90 -2.48 -11.83 -5.62
CA CYS A 90 -2.62 -12.93 -6.55
C CYS A 90 -3.59 -12.47 -7.64
N VAL A 91 -3.04 -12.12 -8.81
CA VAL A 91 -3.78 -12.10 -10.08
C VAL A 91 -4.04 -13.51 -10.59
#